data_AF-A0A256XSD7-F1
#
_entry.id   AF-A0A256XSD7-F1
#
_cell.length_a   1.000
_cell.length_b   1.000
_cell.length_c   1.000
_cell.angle_alpha   90.00
_cell.angle_beta   90.00
_cell.angle_gamma   90.00
#
_symmetry.space_group_name_H-M   'P 1'
#
loop_
_entity.id
_entity.type
_entity.pdbx_description
1 polymer ?
#
loop_
_entity_poly.entity_id
_entity_poly.type
_entity_poly.pdbx_seq_one_letter_code
_entity_poly.pdbx_strand_id
1 'polypeptide(L)'
;MEDSAFSRILENLKGKEDKIISAAPGRADFLNTHQDYKGLPVVPIAVNLRTYMTVLDEEDKFIVNSLTLKREKSKHTDEFERNNPPLLGESKWFGNYLRAVVKALNKFKGIEFNKGLRIIIDSDIPIGSGLASSAALEVSFLTLLNYYFNIGLSKEEIAELAFLSENQVMKIPCGRLDQYSSAIGGAILIYPNPPVKIEKLPLENLHFVIVDSGIRHSVSEIHPVRQKEIDNGLKELLNLNIPSSLKEKLGQHYYDTKWQGIKLDEINNYLSRIDKVSAKRIIFTLKMQECTEIALKIIYNRKLSSEELEKIDAEEHDDKIVLIGKNGRLSYSFSKKQRFK
;
A
#
# COMPACT_ATOMS: atom_id res chain seq x y z
N MET A 1 -22.81 -0.79 15.57
CA MET A 1 -22.11 0.51 15.69
C MET A 1 -21.70 0.84 17.14
N GLU A 2 -22.15 0.08 18.15
CA GLU A 2 -21.92 0.44 19.56
C GLU A 2 -20.50 0.17 20.10
N ASP A 3 -19.65 -0.58 19.39
CA ASP A 3 -18.25 -0.85 19.82
C ASP A 3 -17.23 -0.69 18.67
N SER A 4 -17.26 0.46 17.99
CA SER A 4 -16.20 0.84 17.02
C SER A 4 -15.03 1.53 17.73
N ALA A 5 -13.85 1.52 17.11
CA ALA A 5 -12.70 2.30 17.59
C ALA A 5 -13.05 3.78 17.74
N PHE A 6 -13.85 4.32 16.82
CA PHE A 6 -14.31 5.70 16.90
C PHE A 6 -15.15 5.99 18.16
N SER A 7 -16.12 5.13 18.47
CA SER A 7 -16.96 5.29 19.66
C SER A 7 -16.12 5.27 20.95
N ARG A 8 -15.12 4.40 21.03
CA ARG A 8 -14.19 4.32 22.17
C ARG A 8 -13.28 5.54 22.27
N ILE A 9 -12.83 6.11 21.15
CA ILE A 9 -12.11 7.39 21.14
C ILE A 9 -13.00 8.52 21.67
N LEU A 10 -14.25 8.61 21.22
CA LEU A 10 -15.18 9.64 21.68
C LEU A 10 -15.46 9.56 23.19
N GLU A 11 -15.54 8.35 23.74
CA GLU A 11 -15.70 8.15 25.17
C GLU A 11 -14.54 8.74 25.98
N ASN A 12 -13.30 8.57 25.51
CA ASN A 12 -12.11 9.12 26.16
C ASN A 12 -12.01 10.66 26.03
N LEU A 13 -12.85 11.28 25.21
CA LEU A 13 -12.93 12.74 25.03
C LEU A 13 -14.16 13.37 25.70
N LYS A 14 -14.94 12.61 26.47
CA LYS A 14 -16.09 13.17 27.22
C LYS A 14 -15.59 14.27 28.16
N GLY A 15 -16.23 15.44 28.11
CA GLY A 15 -15.87 16.59 28.94
C GLY A 15 -14.71 17.45 28.40
N LYS A 16 -14.16 17.17 27.22
CA LYS A 16 -13.17 18.04 26.55
C LYS A 16 -13.85 18.91 25.48
N GLU A 17 -13.53 20.22 25.50
CA GLU A 17 -14.14 21.22 24.61
C GLU A 17 -13.54 21.20 23.20
N ASP A 18 -12.22 21.02 23.07
CA ASP A 18 -11.53 20.91 21.78
C ASP A 18 -11.12 19.46 21.47
N LYS A 19 -11.77 18.86 20.46
CA LYS A 19 -11.55 17.46 20.06
C LYS A 19 -10.86 17.39 18.71
N ILE A 20 -9.58 17.02 18.71
CA ILE A 20 -8.85 16.70 17.49
C ILE A 20 -8.81 15.19 17.33
N ILE A 21 -9.56 14.67 16.36
CA ILE A 21 -9.53 13.26 16.00
C ILE A 21 -8.97 13.14 14.59
N SER A 22 -7.85 12.43 14.44
CA SER A 22 -7.37 12.01 13.14
C SER A 22 -7.81 10.57 12.87
N ALA A 23 -7.96 10.24 11.59
CA ALA A 23 -8.24 8.88 11.17
C ALA A 23 -7.64 8.59 9.81
N ALA A 24 -7.12 7.38 9.63
CA ALA A 24 -6.66 6.89 8.34
C ALA A 24 -7.16 5.47 8.08
N PRO A 25 -7.65 5.18 6.86
CA PRO A 25 -8.13 3.86 6.49
C PRO A 25 -6.96 2.89 6.27
N GLY A 26 -7.24 1.61 6.46
CA GLY A 26 -6.46 0.53 5.86
C GLY A 26 -6.71 0.45 4.35
N ARG A 27 -6.14 -0.55 3.69
CA ARG A 27 -6.32 -0.78 2.25
C ARG A 27 -6.29 -2.24 1.87
N ALA A 28 -6.95 -2.57 0.77
CA ALA A 28 -6.80 -3.84 0.07
C ALA A 28 -6.08 -3.62 -1.26
N ASP A 29 -5.25 -4.57 -1.65
CA ASP A 29 -4.65 -4.59 -2.99
C ASP A 29 -5.72 -5.04 -3.99
N PHE A 30 -5.98 -4.23 -5.02
CA PHE A 30 -6.98 -4.56 -6.03
C PHE A 30 -6.33 -5.04 -7.33
N LEU A 31 -5.42 -4.25 -7.92
CA LEU A 31 -4.65 -4.64 -9.10
C LEU A 31 -3.16 -4.41 -8.88
N ASN A 32 -2.35 -5.27 -9.51
CA ASN A 32 -0.88 -5.21 -9.47
C ASN A 32 -0.26 -5.25 -8.05
N THR A 33 -0.77 -6.13 -7.19
CA THR A 33 -0.25 -6.41 -5.84
C THR A 33 1.26 -6.62 -5.83
N HIS A 34 1.96 -5.99 -4.88
CA HIS A 34 3.41 -6.12 -4.66
C HIS A 34 4.29 -5.77 -5.88
N GLN A 35 3.85 -4.86 -6.74
CA GLN A 35 4.65 -4.38 -7.89
C GLN A 35 5.18 -2.96 -7.71
N ASP A 36 4.73 -2.25 -6.68
CA ASP A 36 5.05 -0.85 -6.43
C ASP A 36 6.56 -0.60 -6.21
N TYR A 37 7.21 -1.48 -5.43
CA TYR A 37 8.67 -1.41 -5.25
C TYR A 37 9.46 -1.68 -6.53
N LYS A 38 8.84 -2.22 -7.59
CA LYS A 38 9.45 -2.43 -8.92
C LYS A 38 9.22 -1.24 -9.86
N GLY A 39 8.60 -0.16 -9.37
CA GLY A 39 8.28 1.01 -10.17
C GLY A 39 7.05 0.84 -11.07
N LEU A 40 6.30 -0.26 -10.93
CA LEU A 40 5.13 -0.55 -11.74
C LEU A 40 3.86 0.08 -11.16
N PRO A 41 2.89 0.46 -12.01
CA PRO A 41 1.64 1.07 -11.55
C PRO A 41 0.81 0.09 -10.72
N VAL A 42 0.26 0.53 -9.60
CA VAL A 42 -0.55 -0.30 -8.69
C VAL A 42 -1.90 0.32 -8.43
N VAL A 43 -2.91 -0.52 -8.13
CA VAL A 43 -4.25 -0.06 -7.80
C VAL A 43 -4.67 -0.61 -6.44
N PRO A 44 -4.56 0.18 -5.37
CA PRO A 44 -5.18 -0.15 -4.10
C PRO A 44 -6.58 0.44 -3.97
N ILE A 45 -7.34 -0.11 -3.01
CA ILE A 45 -8.62 0.43 -2.58
C ILE A 45 -8.59 0.60 -1.06
N ALA A 46 -8.85 1.82 -0.59
CA ALA A 46 -9.00 2.07 0.83
C ALA A 46 -10.25 1.38 1.40
N VAL A 47 -10.11 0.72 2.55
CA VAL A 47 -11.23 0.02 3.21
C VAL A 47 -11.94 0.93 4.20
N ASN A 48 -13.10 0.50 4.68
CA ASN A 48 -13.87 1.24 5.68
C ASN A 48 -13.31 1.11 7.11
N LEU A 49 -12.40 0.17 7.35
CA LEU A 49 -11.69 -0.01 8.62
C LEU A 49 -10.60 1.06 8.78
N ARG A 50 -10.49 1.63 9.98
CA ARG A 50 -9.64 2.80 10.25
C ARG A 50 -8.85 2.67 11.54
N THR A 51 -7.69 3.30 11.55
CA THR A 51 -6.99 3.70 12.78
C THR A 51 -7.39 5.13 13.11
N TYR A 52 -7.71 5.37 14.38
CA TYR A 52 -8.10 6.65 14.94
C TYR A 52 -7.09 7.09 16.00
N MET A 53 -6.84 8.38 16.09
CA MET A 53 -6.01 8.97 17.14
C MET A 53 -6.62 10.26 17.65
N THR A 54 -6.39 10.55 18.93
CA THR A 54 -6.74 11.85 19.52
C THR A 54 -5.66 12.31 20.48
N VAL A 55 -5.49 13.63 20.58
CA VAL A 55 -4.73 14.25 21.66
C VAL A 55 -5.61 14.33 22.89
N LEU A 56 -5.04 13.99 24.04
CA LEU A 56 -5.62 14.26 25.33
C LEU A 56 -5.07 15.58 25.85
N ASP A 57 -3.75 15.69 26.02
CA ASP A 57 -3.11 16.79 26.72
C ASP A 57 -1.76 17.12 26.06
N GLU A 58 -1.29 18.34 26.28
CA GLU A 58 0.08 18.74 25.93
C GLU A 58 1.07 18.20 26.95
N GLU A 59 2.26 17.83 26.49
CA GLU A 59 3.30 17.21 27.31
C GLU A 59 4.68 17.70 26.87
N ASP A 60 5.74 17.37 27.61
CA ASP A 60 7.12 17.62 27.15
C ASP A 60 7.57 16.60 26.09
N LYS A 61 6.96 15.41 26.08
CA LYS A 61 7.30 14.26 25.24
C LYS A 61 6.06 13.70 24.56
N PHE A 62 6.25 12.86 23.55
CA PHE A 62 5.12 12.09 23.02
C PHE A 62 4.88 10.89 23.94
N ILE A 63 3.66 10.79 24.47
CA ILE A 63 3.18 9.69 25.30
C ILE A 63 2.00 9.06 24.57
N VAL A 64 2.14 7.82 24.12
CA VAL A 64 1.13 7.14 23.28
C VAL A 64 0.55 5.94 24.01
N ASN A 65 -0.77 5.75 23.88
CA ASN A 65 -1.50 4.64 24.47
C ASN A 65 -2.44 4.01 23.43
N SER A 66 -2.22 2.72 23.12
CA SER A 66 -3.03 1.95 22.18
C SER A 66 -4.12 1.15 22.90
N LEU A 67 -5.38 1.52 22.70
CA LEU A 67 -6.53 0.78 23.21
C LEU A 67 -6.65 -0.60 22.54
N THR A 68 -6.30 -0.72 21.25
CA THR A 68 -6.28 -2.00 20.54
C THR A 68 -5.32 -2.98 21.19
N LEU A 69 -4.05 -2.58 21.39
CA LEU A 69 -3.05 -3.46 22.01
C LEU A 69 -3.37 -3.75 23.47
N LYS A 70 -3.98 -2.80 24.19
CA LYS A 70 -4.47 -3.01 25.55
C LYS A 70 -5.52 -4.12 25.60
N ARG A 71 -6.49 -4.12 24.67
CA ARG A 71 -7.51 -5.18 24.56
C ARG A 71 -6.89 -6.53 24.20
N GLU A 72 -5.85 -6.54 23.37
CA GLU A 72 -5.06 -7.73 23.04
C GLU A 72 -4.11 -8.19 24.17
N LYS A 73 -4.12 -7.51 25.33
CA LYS A 73 -3.24 -7.78 26.48
C LYS A 73 -1.74 -7.75 26.13
N SER A 74 -1.38 -6.91 25.16
CA SER A 74 0.00 -6.67 24.72
C SER A 74 0.59 -5.41 25.37
N LYS A 75 1.91 -5.23 25.25
CA LYS A 75 2.57 -3.94 25.54
C LYS A 75 1.91 -2.87 24.65
N HIS A 76 1.37 -1.82 25.26
CA HIS A 76 0.43 -0.91 24.58
C HIS A 76 0.73 0.57 24.79
N THR A 77 1.75 0.91 25.56
CA THR A 77 2.19 2.29 25.79
C THR A 77 3.62 2.50 25.31
N ASP A 78 3.92 3.70 24.81
CA ASP A 78 5.29 4.15 24.52
C ASP A 78 5.45 5.62 24.94
N GLU A 79 6.68 6.01 25.24
CA GLU A 79 7.08 7.39 25.54
C GLU A 79 8.39 7.72 24.81
N PHE A 80 8.44 8.86 24.13
CA PHE A 80 9.63 9.27 23.40
C PHE A 80 9.80 10.77 23.25
N GLU A 81 11.05 11.18 23.09
CA GLU A 81 11.44 12.57 22.86
C GLU A 81 10.72 13.13 21.62
N ARG A 82 10.26 14.37 21.75
CA ARG A 82 9.51 15.06 20.69
C ARG A 82 10.33 15.30 19.42
N ASN A 83 11.66 15.29 19.52
CA ASN A 83 12.56 15.47 18.38
C ASN A 83 13.64 14.38 18.36
N ASN A 84 13.93 13.88 17.16
CA ASN A 84 14.94 12.87 16.89
C ASN A 84 14.92 11.63 17.81
N PRO A 85 13.75 11.06 18.16
CA PRO A 85 13.70 9.92 19.07
C PRO A 85 14.48 8.72 18.51
N PRO A 86 15.22 7.95 19.34
CA PRO A 86 15.85 6.72 18.89
C PRO A 86 14.78 5.66 18.57
N LEU A 87 15.04 4.84 17.54
CA LEU A 87 14.28 3.61 17.31
C LEU A 87 14.71 2.57 18.35
N LEU A 88 13.76 1.76 18.80
CA LEU A 88 14.03 0.63 19.68
C LEU A 88 14.43 -0.59 18.84
N GLY A 89 15.27 -1.48 19.37
CA GLY A 89 15.71 -2.71 18.69
C GLY A 89 14.60 -3.74 18.43
N GLU A 90 13.38 -3.48 18.88
CA GLU A 90 12.20 -4.32 18.67
C GLU A 90 11.58 -4.03 17.29
N SER A 91 11.96 -4.80 16.25
CA SER A 91 11.59 -4.53 14.85
C SER A 91 10.09 -4.46 14.55
N LYS A 92 9.23 -5.03 15.40
CA LYS A 92 7.76 -5.06 15.25
C LYS A 92 7.02 -4.16 16.26
N TRP A 93 7.73 -3.35 17.05
CA TRP A 93 7.12 -2.50 18.05
C TRP A 93 6.31 -1.36 17.42
N PHE A 94 5.05 -1.18 17.83
CA PHE A 94 4.17 -0.16 17.23
C PHE A 94 4.72 1.26 17.39
N GLY A 95 5.39 1.54 18.51
CA GLY A 95 5.98 2.85 18.78
C GLY A 95 7.14 3.19 17.85
N ASN A 96 7.80 2.20 17.22
CA ASN A 96 8.82 2.48 16.22
C ASN A 96 8.27 3.17 14.97
N TYR A 97 7.04 2.87 14.55
CA TYR A 97 6.39 3.58 13.44
C TYR A 97 6.16 5.06 13.80
N LEU A 98 5.71 5.34 15.03
CA LEU A 98 5.48 6.70 15.50
C LEU A 98 6.80 7.48 15.66
N ARG A 99 7.83 6.86 16.25
CA ARG A 99 9.19 7.42 16.33
C ARG A 99 9.74 7.70 14.93
N ALA A 100 9.53 6.79 13.98
CA ALA A 100 9.99 6.94 12.60
C ALA A 100 9.29 8.10 11.89
N VAL A 101 7.99 8.32 12.12
CA VAL A 101 7.25 9.49 11.63
C VAL A 101 7.87 10.79 12.14
N VAL A 102 8.13 10.90 13.46
CA VAL A 102 8.76 12.10 14.03
C VAL A 102 10.14 12.33 13.41
N LYS A 103 10.98 11.29 13.34
CA LYS A 103 12.29 11.38 12.68
C LYS A 103 12.19 11.77 11.21
N ALA A 104 11.18 11.29 10.48
CA ALA A 104 10.98 11.65 9.08
C ALA A 104 10.61 13.13 8.93
N LEU A 105 9.74 13.66 9.79
CA LEU A 105 9.41 15.09 9.84
C LEU A 105 10.64 15.95 10.18
N ASN A 106 11.41 15.57 11.21
CA ASN A 106 12.65 16.27 11.56
C ASN A 106 13.63 16.26 10.36
N LYS A 107 13.88 15.07 9.79
CA LYS A 107 14.93 14.88 8.78
C LYS A 107 14.59 15.45 7.40
N PHE A 108 13.36 15.24 6.92
CA PHE A 108 12.99 15.55 5.53
C PHE A 108 12.24 16.88 5.39
N LYS A 109 11.72 17.44 6.49
CA LYS A 109 11.02 18.73 6.50
C LYS A 109 11.64 19.76 7.45
N GLY A 110 12.63 19.38 8.27
CA GLY A 110 13.27 20.30 9.21
C GLY A 110 12.36 20.76 10.34
N ILE A 111 11.27 20.03 10.59
CA ILE A 111 10.27 20.39 11.60
C ILE A 111 10.80 19.98 12.96
N GLU A 112 10.83 20.89 13.92
CA GLU A 112 11.16 20.62 15.32
C GLU A 112 9.96 20.99 16.19
N PHE A 113 9.55 20.08 17.08
CA PHE A 113 8.39 20.26 17.94
C PHE A 113 8.77 21.01 19.22
N ASN A 114 7.99 22.04 19.55
CA ASN A 114 8.17 22.82 20.79
C ASN A 114 7.53 22.14 22.02
N LYS A 115 6.61 21.19 21.81
CA LYS A 115 5.95 20.38 22.83
C LYS A 115 5.67 18.98 22.30
N GLY A 116 5.52 18.02 23.20
CA GLY A 116 4.97 16.70 22.94
C GLY A 116 3.47 16.64 23.20
N LEU A 117 2.90 15.45 23.06
CA LEU A 117 1.46 15.21 23.17
C LEU A 117 1.19 13.86 23.86
N ARG A 118 0.17 13.84 24.72
CA ARG A 118 -0.45 12.59 25.19
C ARG A 118 -1.52 12.15 24.20
N ILE A 119 -1.36 10.99 23.59
CA ILE A 119 -2.17 10.51 22.47
C ILE A 119 -2.81 9.16 22.80
N ILE A 120 -4.10 9.04 22.53
CA ILE A 120 -4.81 7.76 22.51
C ILE A 120 -4.99 7.30 21.06
N ILE A 121 -4.75 6.00 20.84
CA ILE A 121 -4.85 5.32 19.55
C ILE A 121 -5.84 4.16 19.68
N ASP A 122 -6.73 4.01 18.71
CA ASP A 122 -7.58 2.82 18.59
C ASP A 122 -7.76 2.49 17.10
N SER A 123 -7.92 1.21 16.76
CA SER A 123 -8.03 0.76 15.37
C SER A 123 -9.03 -0.38 15.23
N ASP A 124 -9.84 -0.29 14.17
CA ASP A 124 -10.71 -1.36 13.68
C ASP A 124 -10.01 -2.25 12.63
N ILE A 125 -8.78 -1.92 12.24
CA ILE A 125 -8.00 -2.70 11.28
C ILE A 125 -7.31 -3.84 12.03
N PRO A 126 -7.58 -5.12 11.69
CA PRO A 126 -6.94 -6.23 12.38
C PRO A 126 -5.43 -6.22 12.12
N ILE A 127 -4.64 -6.28 13.20
CA ILE A 127 -3.18 -6.20 13.14
C ILE A 127 -2.63 -7.40 12.34
N GLY A 128 -1.76 -7.11 11.37
CA GLY A 128 -1.12 -8.14 10.55
C GLY A 128 -2.04 -8.88 9.58
N SER A 129 -3.26 -8.39 9.35
CA SER A 129 -4.21 -8.96 8.36
C SER A 129 -3.81 -8.77 6.90
N GLY A 130 -2.75 -7.99 6.63
CA GLY A 130 -2.42 -7.56 5.29
C GLY A 130 -3.26 -6.38 4.80
N LEU A 131 -4.02 -5.69 5.67
CA LEU A 131 -4.80 -4.49 5.33
C LEU A 131 -4.07 -3.16 5.59
N ALA A 132 -2.75 -3.18 5.67
CA ALA A 132 -1.89 -2.01 5.93
C ALA A 132 -2.17 -1.27 7.24
N SER A 133 -2.28 -1.99 8.36
CA SER A 133 -2.46 -1.35 9.68
C SER A 133 -1.30 -0.43 10.09
N SER A 134 -0.07 -0.70 9.64
CA SER A 134 1.10 0.17 9.88
C SER A 134 0.97 1.49 9.14
N ALA A 135 0.68 1.46 7.84
CA ALA A 135 0.49 2.68 7.06
C ALA A 135 -0.68 3.53 7.59
N ALA A 136 -1.79 2.92 7.99
CA ALA A 136 -2.89 3.63 8.63
C ALA A 136 -2.47 4.28 9.97
N LEU A 137 -1.62 3.62 10.76
CA LEU A 137 -1.05 4.19 11.97
C LEU A 137 -0.17 5.42 11.67
N GLU A 138 0.76 5.29 10.73
CA GLU A 138 1.68 6.37 10.32
C GLU A 138 0.93 7.58 9.74
N VAL A 139 0.00 7.33 8.80
CA VAL A 139 -0.79 8.38 8.15
C VAL A 139 -1.73 9.07 9.13
N SER A 140 -2.37 8.33 10.04
CA SER A 140 -3.22 8.95 11.08
C SER A 140 -2.38 9.80 12.03
N PHE A 141 -1.18 9.38 12.39
CA PHE A 141 -0.30 10.15 13.25
C PHE A 141 0.25 11.41 12.56
N LEU A 142 0.73 11.28 11.32
CA LEU A 142 1.14 12.43 10.50
C LEU A 142 0.00 13.43 10.31
N THR A 143 -1.22 12.95 10.05
CA THR A 143 -2.41 13.81 9.92
C THR A 143 -2.72 14.53 11.23
N LEU A 144 -2.59 13.84 12.37
CA LEU A 144 -2.76 14.43 13.70
C LEU A 144 -1.76 15.56 13.92
N LEU A 145 -0.47 15.30 13.70
CA LEU A 145 0.60 16.28 13.88
C LEU A 145 0.46 17.45 12.89
N ASN A 146 0.12 17.16 11.63
CA ASN A 146 -0.08 18.17 10.60
C ASN A 146 -1.16 19.18 11.00
N TYR A 147 -2.28 18.69 11.55
CA TYR A 147 -3.36 19.55 12.04
C TYR A 147 -2.99 20.25 13.35
N TYR A 148 -2.52 19.50 14.36
CA TYR A 148 -2.23 20.03 15.69
C TYR A 148 -1.18 21.14 15.69
N PHE A 149 -0.10 20.94 14.93
CA PHE A 149 1.00 21.90 14.83
C PHE A 149 0.89 22.85 13.64
N ASN A 150 -0.22 22.79 12.88
CA ASN A 150 -0.46 23.61 11.69
C ASN A 150 0.72 23.56 10.69
N ILE A 151 1.19 22.35 10.36
CA ILE A 151 2.40 22.14 9.55
C ILE A 151 2.14 22.48 8.07
N GLY A 152 0.93 22.25 7.57
CA GLY A 152 0.53 22.62 6.20
C GLY A 152 0.90 21.61 5.11
N LEU A 153 1.07 20.32 5.46
CA LEU A 153 1.34 19.24 4.50
C LEU A 153 0.09 18.87 3.71
N SER A 154 0.26 18.64 2.40
CA SER A 154 -0.71 17.98 1.53
C SER A 154 -0.85 16.48 1.85
N LYS A 155 -1.89 15.83 1.32
CA LYS A 155 -2.09 14.38 1.53
C LYS A 155 -0.98 13.55 0.88
N GLU A 156 -0.50 13.99 -0.27
CA GLU A 156 0.62 13.38 -1.00
C GLU A 156 1.92 13.50 -0.21
N GLU A 157 2.16 14.64 0.44
CA GLU A 157 3.31 14.80 1.33
C GLU A 157 3.21 13.96 2.59
N ILE A 158 2.01 13.81 3.17
CA ILE A 158 1.75 12.89 4.28
C ILE A 158 2.04 11.45 3.84
N ALA A 159 1.56 11.04 2.66
CA ALA A 159 1.81 9.72 2.11
C ALA A 159 3.31 9.45 1.91
N GLU A 160 4.02 10.40 1.31
CA GLU A 160 5.45 10.28 1.07
C GLU A 160 6.24 10.25 2.37
N LEU A 161 5.89 11.07 3.37
CA LEU A 161 6.55 11.06 4.67
C LEU A 161 6.33 9.76 5.43
N ALA A 162 5.12 9.19 5.38
CA ALA A 162 4.85 7.86 5.93
C ALA A 162 5.67 6.78 5.21
N PHE A 163 5.77 6.86 3.88
CA PHE A 163 6.62 5.93 3.12
C PHE A 163 8.09 6.08 3.54
N LEU A 164 8.59 7.30 3.69
CA LEU A 164 9.97 7.57 4.11
C LEU A 164 10.23 7.16 5.57
N SER A 165 9.24 7.24 6.47
CA SER A 165 9.39 6.73 7.84
C SER A 165 9.60 5.22 7.83
N GLU A 166 8.80 4.47 7.10
CA GLU A 166 8.93 3.02 7.05
C GLU A 166 10.17 2.57 6.25
N ASN A 167 10.37 3.14 5.07
CA ASN A 167 11.42 2.73 4.14
C ASN A 167 12.81 3.26 4.50
N GLN A 168 12.94 4.57 4.72
CA GLN A 168 14.24 5.21 4.89
C GLN A 168 14.68 5.27 6.35
N VAL A 169 13.74 5.40 7.29
CA VAL A 169 14.04 5.48 8.72
C VAL A 169 14.06 4.08 9.35
N MET A 170 13.02 3.26 9.15
CA MET A 170 12.97 1.90 9.70
C MET A 170 13.65 0.84 8.84
N LYS A 171 14.06 1.17 7.60
CA LYS A 171 14.75 0.25 6.67
C LYS A 171 13.91 -0.95 6.23
N ILE A 172 12.59 -0.80 6.26
CA ILE A 172 11.67 -1.84 5.75
C ILE A 172 11.57 -1.68 4.22
N PRO A 173 11.84 -2.72 3.42
CA PRO A 173 11.85 -2.61 1.96
C PRO A 173 10.43 -2.69 1.36
N CYS A 174 9.54 -1.82 1.84
CA CYS A 174 8.21 -1.58 1.29
C CYS A 174 8.27 -0.62 0.09
N GLY A 175 7.22 -0.59 -0.73
CA GLY A 175 6.98 0.47 -1.70
C GLY A 175 5.98 1.49 -1.16
N ARG A 176 5.42 2.30 -2.06
CA ARG A 176 4.54 3.45 -1.73
C ARG A 176 3.05 3.11 -1.65
N LEU A 177 2.64 1.90 -2.03
CA LEU A 177 1.23 1.54 -2.21
C LEU A 177 0.40 1.80 -0.94
N ASP A 178 0.88 1.32 0.20
CA ASP A 178 0.12 1.30 1.45
C ASP A 178 -0.14 2.72 1.97
N GLN A 179 0.90 3.54 2.06
CA GLN A 179 0.83 4.90 2.60
C GLN A 179 0.05 5.84 1.71
N TYR A 180 0.24 5.75 0.39
CA TYR A 180 -0.54 6.55 -0.56
C TYR A 180 -2.01 6.14 -0.58
N SER A 181 -2.32 4.84 -0.55
CA SER A 181 -3.70 4.39 -0.44
C SER A 181 -4.38 4.90 0.83
N SER A 182 -3.67 4.85 1.97
CA SER A 182 -4.22 5.27 3.25
C SER A 182 -4.44 6.78 3.30
N ALA A 183 -3.49 7.60 2.82
CA ALA A 183 -3.60 9.05 2.86
C ALA A 183 -4.64 9.63 1.88
N ILE A 184 -4.70 9.11 0.66
CA ILE A 184 -5.59 9.64 -0.39
C ILE A 184 -7.01 9.10 -0.26
N GLY A 185 -7.15 7.80 0.00
CA GLY A 185 -8.42 7.10 0.05
C GLY A 185 -9.04 6.80 -1.31
N GLY A 186 -10.13 6.02 -1.31
CA GLY A 186 -10.83 5.59 -2.52
C GLY A 186 -10.09 4.49 -3.30
N ALA A 187 -10.49 4.30 -4.55
CA ALA A 187 -9.77 3.48 -5.52
C ALA A 187 -8.88 4.39 -6.37
N ILE A 188 -7.57 4.16 -6.33
CA ILE A 188 -6.58 5.01 -7.00
C ILE A 188 -5.61 4.18 -7.82
N LEU A 189 -5.15 4.72 -8.94
CA LEU A 189 -4.01 4.23 -9.69
C LEU A 189 -2.79 5.03 -9.28
N ILE A 190 -1.75 4.34 -8.80
CA ILE A 190 -0.50 4.95 -8.33
C ILE A 190 0.61 4.57 -9.31
N TYR A 191 1.30 5.56 -9.85
CA TYR A 191 2.60 5.40 -10.50
C TYR A 191 3.68 5.71 -9.47
N PRO A 192 4.34 4.69 -8.88
CA PRO A 192 5.09 4.84 -7.61
C PRO A 192 6.49 5.45 -7.77
N ASN A 193 6.97 5.63 -9.01
CA ASN A 193 8.26 6.26 -9.26
C ASN A 193 8.14 7.79 -9.09
N PRO A 194 9.07 8.43 -8.39
CA PRO A 194 9.11 9.89 -8.31
C PRO A 194 9.28 10.55 -9.69
N PRO A 195 8.57 11.67 -9.97
CA PRO A 195 7.47 12.21 -9.18
C PRO A 195 6.25 11.27 -9.22
N VAL A 196 5.74 10.93 -8.03
CA VAL A 196 4.59 10.01 -7.89
C VAL A 196 3.36 10.64 -8.53
N LYS A 197 2.66 9.87 -9.35
CA LYS A 197 1.41 10.29 -9.98
C LYS A 197 0.27 9.43 -9.49
N ILE A 198 -0.89 10.07 -9.28
CA ILE A 198 -2.08 9.44 -8.74
C ILE A 198 -3.27 9.81 -9.61
N GLU A 199 -4.06 8.82 -9.97
CA GLU A 199 -5.33 9.00 -10.67
C GLU A 199 -6.44 8.36 -9.85
N LYS A 200 -7.54 9.09 -9.61
CA LYS A 200 -8.73 8.48 -9.01
C LYS A 200 -9.45 7.66 -10.08
N LEU A 201 -9.75 6.42 -9.77
CA LEU A 201 -10.46 5.55 -10.70
C LEU A 201 -11.98 5.76 -10.59
N PRO A 202 -12.71 5.78 -11.72
CA PRO A 202 -14.16 5.92 -11.76
C PRO A 202 -14.86 4.60 -11.39
N LEU A 203 -14.53 4.03 -10.23
CA LEU A 203 -15.16 2.81 -9.71
C LEU A 203 -16.39 3.18 -8.88
N GLU A 204 -17.50 3.42 -9.56
CA GLU A 204 -18.79 3.65 -8.89
C GLU A 204 -19.56 2.32 -8.75
N ASN A 205 -20.32 2.18 -7.66
CA ASN A 205 -21.26 1.06 -7.44
C ASN A 205 -20.62 -0.35 -7.38
N LEU A 206 -19.36 -0.46 -6.95
CA LEU A 206 -18.72 -1.75 -6.65
C LEU A 206 -18.73 -2.03 -5.15
N HIS A 207 -19.15 -3.24 -4.78
CA HIS A 207 -19.05 -3.75 -3.42
C HIS A 207 -17.89 -4.75 -3.34
N PHE A 208 -16.91 -4.45 -2.50
CA PHE A 208 -15.80 -5.35 -2.22
C PHE A 208 -16.08 -6.11 -0.93
N VAL A 209 -15.93 -7.44 -0.98
CA VAL A 209 -15.95 -8.31 0.20
C VAL A 209 -14.54 -8.80 0.44
N ILE A 210 -14.00 -8.49 1.61
CA ILE A 210 -12.68 -8.93 2.04
C ILE A 210 -12.87 -10.10 3.00
N VAL A 211 -12.20 -11.21 2.71
CA VAL A 211 -12.24 -12.42 3.55
C VAL A 211 -10.87 -12.60 4.20
N ASP A 212 -10.83 -12.51 5.54
CA ASP A 212 -9.63 -12.78 6.32
C ASP A 212 -9.47 -14.30 6.51
N SER A 213 -8.33 -14.84 6.06
CA SER A 213 -8.01 -16.27 6.22
C SER A 213 -7.62 -16.65 7.64
N GLY A 214 -7.36 -15.67 8.52
CA GLY A 214 -6.83 -15.87 9.87
C GLY A 214 -5.32 -16.12 9.91
N ILE A 215 -4.66 -16.27 8.76
CA ILE A 215 -3.21 -16.46 8.68
C ILE A 215 -2.53 -15.09 8.75
N ARG A 216 -1.46 -15.00 9.54
CA ARG A 216 -0.66 -13.78 9.70
C ARG A 216 0.73 -14.01 9.12
N HIS A 217 1.15 -13.13 8.22
CA HIS A 217 2.46 -13.16 7.57
C HIS A 217 3.19 -11.84 7.78
N SER A 218 4.52 -11.88 7.92
CA SER A 218 5.33 -10.67 8.10
C SER A 218 5.86 -10.16 6.76
N VAL A 219 5.47 -8.93 6.39
CA VAL A 219 5.94 -8.23 5.18
C VAL A 219 7.48 -8.12 5.19
N SER A 220 8.06 -7.78 6.35
CA SER A 220 9.50 -7.61 6.53
C SER A 220 10.31 -8.90 6.36
N GLU A 221 9.68 -10.08 6.45
CA GLU A 221 10.35 -11.37 6.26
C GLU A 221 10.22 -11.84 4.80
N ILE A 222 9.11 -11.53 4.14
CA ILE A 222 8.78 -12.06 2.82
C ILE A 222 9.32 -11.19 1.68
N HIS A 223 9.21 -9.86 1.79
CA HIS A 223 9.62 -8.94 0.71
C HIS A 223 11.10 -9.04 0.34
N PRO A 224 12.06 -9.04 1.30
CA PRO A 224 13.47 -9.14 0.96
C PRO A 224 13.81 -10.43 0.21
N VAL A 225 13.18 -11.55 0.60
CA VAL A 225 13.38 -12.86 -0.06
C VAL A 225 12.88 -12.79 -1.50
N ARG A 226 11.65 -12.31 -1.72
CA ARG A 226 11.08 -12.18 -3.07
C ARG A 226 11.87 -11.24 -3.97
N GLN A 227 12.34 -10.13 -3.42
CA GLN A 227 13.18 -9.16 -4.12
C GLN A 227 14.50 -9.79 -4.55
N LYS A 228 15.16 -10.54 -3.65
CA LYS A 228 16.41 -11.24 -3.95
C LYS A 228 16.22 -12.35 -4.99
N GLU A 229 15.12 -13.10 -4.93
CA GLU A 229 14.76 -14.10 -5.95
C GLU A 229 14.66 -13.46 -7.35
N ILE A 230 14.04 -12.28 -7.46
CA ILE A 230 13.95 -11.55 -8.74
C ILE A 230 15.34 -11.09 -9.21
N ASP A 231 16.12 -10.46 -8.34
CA ASP A 231 17.48 -9.97 -8.66
C ASP A 231 18.38 -11.12 -9.15
N ASN A 232 18.30 -12.28 -8.52
CA ASN A 232 19.05 -13.46 -8.94
C ASN A 232 18.65 -13.91 -10.34
N GLY A 233 17.35 -14.03 -10.61
CA GLY A 233 16.85 -14.40 -11.94
C GLY A 233 17.25 -13.40 -13.03
N LEU A 234 17.21 -12.11 -12.73
CA LEU A 234 17.65 -11.05 -13.65
C LEU A 234 19.14 -11.17 -13.98
N LYS A 235 19.99 -11.42 -12.98
CA LYS A 235 21.43 -11.66 -13.19
C LYS A 235 21.71 -12.90 -14.03
N GLU A 236 20.98 -13.99 -13.78
CA GLU A 236 21.08 -15.21 -14.59
C GLU A 236 20.69 -14.93 -16.05
N LEU A 237 19.60 -14.21 -16.29
CA LEU A 237 19.16 -13.81 -17.64
C LEU A 237 20.21 -12.95 -18.36
N LEU A 238 20.83 -12.00 -17.67
CA LEU A 238 21.86 -11.13 -18.25
C LEU A 238 23.12 -11.90 -18.69
N ASN A 239 23.38 -13.07 -18.10
CA ASN A 239 24.48 -13.98 -18.44
C ASN A 239 24.14 -14.92 -19.61
N LEU A 240 22.87 -15.02 -20.01
CA LEU A 240 22.47 -15.80 -21.17
C LEU A 240 22.73 -15.03 -22.47
N ASN A 241 22.81 -15.78 -23.58
CA ASN A 241 22.81 -15.21 -24.92
C ASN A 241 21.37 -14.83 -25.32
N ILE A 242 20.97 -13.60 -24.97
CA ILE A 242 19.66 -13.01 -25.28
C ILE A 242 19.81 -11.83 -26.27
N PRO A 243 18.76 -11.48 -27.04
CA PRO A 243 18.79 -10.34 -27.95
C PRO A 243 19.15 -9.03 -27.23
N SER A 244 19.95 -8.18 -27.87
CA SER A 244 20.36 -6.88 -27.31
C SER A 244 19.17 -6.01 -26.90
N SER A 245 18.09 -6.03 -27.69
CA SER A 245 16.85 -5.30 -27.41
C SER A 245 16.15 -5.74 -26.11
N LEU A 246 16.29 -7.01 -25.71
CA LEU A 246 15.79 -7.50 -24.43
C LEU A 246 16.77 -7.14 -23.30
N LYS A 247 18.08 -7.27 -23.56
CA LYS A 247 19.12 -6.97 -22.59
C LYS A 247 19.09 -5.50 -22.12
N GLU A 248 18.81 -4.56 -23.01
CA GLU A 248 18.66 -3.12 -22.70
C GLU A 248 17.45 -2.76 -21.80
N LYS A 249 16.50 -3.70 -21.66
CA LYS A 249 15.33 -3.57 -20.78
C LYS A 249 15.56 -4.20 -19.41
N LEU A 250 16.48 -5.17 -19.31
CA LEU A 250 16.79 -5.87 -18.07
C LEU A 250 17.81 -5.09 -17.23
N GLY A 251 17.50 -4.92 -15.95
CA GLY A 251 18.42 -4.40 -14.95
C GLY A 251 19.10 -5.53 -14.16
N GLN A 252 20.08 -5.20 -13.33
CA GLN A 252 20.65 -6.18 -12.40
C GLN A 252 19.74 -6.41 -11.19
N HIS A 253 18.79 -5.51 -10.98
CA HIS A 253 17.88 -5.48 -9.86
C HIS A 253 16.42 -5.33 -10.32
N TYR A 254 15.49 -5.60 -9.42
CA TYR A 254 14.07 -5.43 -9.73
C TYR A 254 13.68 -3.97 -9.98
N TYR A 255 14.40 -3.01 -9.39
CA TYR A 255 14.05 -1.58 -9.45
C TYR A 255 14.66 -0.82 -10.64
N ASP A 256 15.67 -1.37 -11.31
CA ASP A 256 16.30 -0.79 -12.52
C ASP A 256 15.85 -1.49 -13.81
N THR A 257 15.03 -2.55 -13.70
CA THR A 257 14.44 -3.26 -14.84
C THR A 257 13.24 -2.50 -15.42
N LYS A 258 13.23 -2.32 -16.76
CA LYS A 258 12.15 -1.65 -17.51
C LYS A 258 10.99 -2.61 -17.77
N TRP A 259 10.32 -3.05 -16.72
CA TRP A 259 9.26 -4.07 -16.75
C TRP A 259 8.17 -3.80 -17.79
N GLN A 260 7.69 -2.56 -17.94
CA GLN A 260 6.64 -2.21 -18.91
C GLN A 260 7.07 -2.39 -20.37
N GLY A 261 8.38 -2.38 -20.63
CA GLY A 261 8.92 -2.66 -21.96
C GLY A 261 9.03 -4.14 -22.27
N ILE A 262 8.83 -5.02 -21.28
CA ILE A 262 9.08 -6.45 -21.41
C ILE A 262 7.79 -7.22 -21.67
N LYS A 263 7.72 -7.96 -22.78
CA LYS A 263 6.59 -8.85 -23.09
C LYS A 263 6.91 -10.27 -22.65
N LEU A 264 5.94 -10.98 -22.08
CA LEU A 264 6.16 -12.35 -21.61
C LEU A 264 6.67 -13.26 -22.73
N ASP A 265 6.09 -13.20 -23.93
CA ASP A 265 6.47 -14.04 -25.06
C ASP A 265 7.92 -13.83 -25.53
N GLU A 266 8.45 -12.62 -25.36
CA GLU A 266 9.82 -12.29 -25.78
C GLU A 266 10.88 -12.89 -24.85
N ILE A 267 10.53 -13.10 -23.57
CA ILE A 267 11.45 -13.57 -22.53
C ILE A 267 11.22 -15.05 -22.16
N ASN A 268 10.04 -15.60 -22.45
CA ASN A 268 9.60 -16.92 -21.98
C ASN A 268 10.59 -18.06 -22.29
N ASN A 269 11.20 -18.03 -23.48
CA ASN A 269 12.17 -19.04 -23.93
C ASN A 269 13.47 -19.07 -23.10
N TYR A 270 13.79 -17.98 -22.40
CA TYR A 270 14.98 -17.85 -21.56
C TYR A 270 14.66 -18.15 -20.10
N LEU A 271 13.43 -17.96 -19.66
CA LEU A 271 12.99 -18.23 -18.28
C LEU A 271 13.05 -19.71 -17.90
N SER A 272 13.02 -20.61 -18.86
CA SER A 272 13.23 -22.05 -18.63
C SER A 272 14.70 -22.42 -18.31
N ARG A 273 15.64 -21.48 -18.51
CA ARG A 273 17.09 -21.68 -18.37
C ARG A 273 17.66 -21.06 -17.10
N ILE A 274 16.83 -20.45 -16.27
CA ILE A 274 17.21 -19.85 -15.00
C ILE A 274 16.53 -20.60 -13.84
N ASP A 275 16.89 -20.26 -12.60
CA ASP A 275 16.23 -20.80 -11.41
C ASP A 275 14.69 -20.71 -11.50
N LYS A 276 14.03 -21.82 -11.16
CA LYS A 276 12.58 -21.99 -11.32
C LYS A 276 11.77 -21.04 -10.43
N VAL A 277 12.26 -20.72 -9.23
CA VAL A 277 11.57 -19.79 -8.33
C VAL A 277 11.66 -18.39 -8.90
N SER A 278 12.86 -17.98 -9.29
CA SER A 278 13.16 -16.68 -9.90
C SER A 278 12.36 -16.47 -11.19
N ALA A 279 12.33 -17.46 -12.08
CA ALA A 279 11.51 -17.47 -13.29
C ALA A 279 10.03 -17.22 -12.97
N LYS A 280 9.46 -17.94 -12.00
CA LYS A 280 8.06 -17.75 -11.59
C LYS A 280 7.79 -16.34 -11.09
N ARG A 281 8.73 -15.70 -10.38
CA ARG A 281 8.58 -14.31 -9.91
C ARG A 281 8.57 -13.31 -11.06
N ILE A 282 9.44 -13.52 -12.05
CA ILE A 282 9.48 -12.70 -13.26
C ILE A 282 8.19 -12.87 -14.07
N ILE A 283 7.75 -14.11 -14.31
CA ILE A 283 6.48 -14.40 -15.00
C ILE A 283 5.31 -13.72 -14.27
N PHE A 284 5.24 -13.87 -12.95
CA PHE A 284 4.18 -13.24 -12.15
C PHE A 284 4.17 -11.72 -12.30
N THR A 285 5.35 -11.09 -12.32
CA THR A 285 5.50 -9.63 -12.49
C THR A 285 4.93 -9.17 -13.84
N LEU A 286 5.32 -9.84 -14.93
CA LEU A 286 4.88 -9.50 -16.28
C LEU A 286 3.38 -9.76 -16.47
N LYS A 287 2.87 -10.89 -15.99
CA LYS A 287 1.43 -11.22 -16.08
C LYS A 287 0.56 -10.27 -15.28
N MET A 288 0.96 -9.93 -14.06
CA MET A 288 0.21 -8.99 -13.22
C MET A 288 0.15 -7.61 -13.88
N GLN A 289 1.25 -7.16 -14.47
CA GLN A 289 1.29 -5.89 -15.20
C GLN A 289 0.33 -5.91 -16.39
N GLU A 290 0.40 -6.93 -17.24
CA GLU A 290 -0.46 -7.07 -18.42
C GLU A 290 -1.94 -7.14 -18.03
N CYS A 291 -2.30 -7.98 -17.03
CA CYS A 291 -3.67 -8.05 -16.52
C CYS A 291 -4.14 -6.71 -15.97
N THR A 292 -3.27 -5.95 -15.30
CA THR A 292 -3.60 -4.62 -14.78
C THR A 292 -3.86 -3.62 -15.90
N GLU A 293 -3.05 -3.64 -16.96
CA GLU A 293 -3.24 -2.77 -18.13
C GLU A 293 -4.58 -3.06 -18.84
N ILE A 294 -4.94 -4.34 -19.01
CA ILE A 294 -6.24 -4.74 -19.55
C ILE A 294 -7.37 -4.28 -18.61
N ALA A 295 -7.26 -4.54 -17.30
CA ALA A 295 -8.26 -4.11 -16.33
C ALA A 295 -8.46 -2.58 -16.32
N LEU A 296 -7.39 -1.79 -16.42
CA LEU A 296 -7.47 -0.34 -16.51
C LEU A 296 -8.17 0.12 -17.79
N LYS A 297 -7.94 -0.54 -18.94
CA LYS A 297 -8.70 -0.27 -20.16
C LYS A 297 -10.20 -0.49 -19.96
N ILE A 298 -10.58 -1.56 -19.26
CA ILE A 298 -12.00 -1.84 -18.94
C ILE A 298 -12.57 -0.73 -18.04
N ILE A 299 -11.86 -0.38 -16.96
CA ILE A 299 -12.27 0.65 -16.00
C ILE A 299 -12.45 2.01 -16.70
N TYR A 300 -11.55 2.36 -17.62
CA TYR A 300 -11.63 3.59 -18.41
C TYR A 300 -12.55 3.49 -19.64
N ASN A 301 -13.34 2.41 -19.76
CA ASN A 301 -14.25 2.17 -20.88
C ASN A 301 -13.57 2.28 -22.27
N ARG A 302 -12.35 1.74 -22.38
CA ARG A 302 -11.59 1.67 -23.63
C ARG A 302 -11.90 0.35 -24.33
N LYS A 303 -11.74 0.32 -25.66
CA LYS A 303 -11.86 -0.93 -26.44
C LYS A 303 -10.64 -1.83 -26.18
N LEU A 304 -10.89 -3.13 -26.06
CA LEU A 304 -9.85 -4.14 -25.98
C LEU A 304 -9.55 -4.67 -27.39
N SER A 305 -8.31 -5.08 -27.65
CA SER A 305 -7.99 -5.82 -28.87
C SER A 305 -8.46 -7.28 -28.76
N SER A 306 -8.57 -7.98 -29.90
CA SER A 306 -8.89 -9.41 -29.91
C SER A 306 -7.88 -10.24 -29.11
N GLU A 307 -6.59 -9.87 -29.18
CA GLU A 307 -5.51 -10.52 -28.41
C GLU A 307 -5.69 -10.32 -26.89
N GLU A 308 -6.13 -9.13 -26.46
CA GLU A 308 -6.38 -8.85 -25.05
C GLU A 308 -7.58 -9.61 -24.51
N LEU A 309 -8.65 -9.73 -25.31
CA LEU A 309 -9.84 -10.51 -25.00
C LEU A 309 -9.52 -12.00 -24.86
N GLU A 310 -8.71 -12.55 -25.76
CA GLU A 310 -8.26 -13.95 -25.70
C GLU A 310 -7.46 -14.23 -24.42
N LYS A 311 -6.58 -13.30 -24.01
CA LYS A 311 -5.76 -13.44 -22.79
C LYS A 311 -6.57 -13.52 -21.50
N ILE A 312 -7.72 -12.87 -21.43
CA ILE A 312 -8.60 -12.91 -20.26
C ILE A 312 -9.79 -13.87 -20.43
N ASP A 313 -9.80 -14.68 -21.49
CA ASP A 313 -10.89 -15.61 -21.82
C ASP A 313 -12.25 -14.90 -21.82
N ALA A 314 -12.34 -13.81 -22.60
CA ALA A 314 -13.50 -12.94 -22.66
C ALA A 314 -13.95 -12.64 -24.09
N GLU A 315 -15.23 -12.33 -24.25
CA GLU A 315 -15.81 -11.79 -25.47
C GLU A 315 -16.38 -10.39 -25.21
N GLU A 316 -16.27 -9.51 -26.20
CA GLU A 316 -16.91 -8.19 -26.17
C GLU A 316 -18.20 -8.23 -27.01
N HIS A 317 -19.34 -8.03 -26.35
CA HIS A 317 -20.69 -7.98 -26.94
C HIS A 317 -21.29 -6.59 -26.69
N ASP A 318 -21.40 -5.77 -27.74
CA ASP A 318 -21.87 -4.38 -27.66
C ASP A 318 -21.11 -3.55 -26.60
N ASP A 319 -21.79 -3.22 -25.50
CA ASP A 319 -21.27 -2.49 -24.34
C ASP A 319 -20.90 -3.44 -23.19
N LYS A 320 -20.72 -4.75 -23.41
CA LYS A 320 -20.43 -5.73 -22.35
C LYS A 320 -19.20 -6.55 -22.63
N ILE A 321 -18.36 -6.71 -21.61
CA ILE A 321 -17.30 -7.74 -21.62
C ILE A 321 -17.81 -8.92 -20.82
N VAL A 322 -17.88 -10.08 -21.46
CA VAL A 322 -18.33 -11.34 -20.87
C VAL A 322 -17.12 -12.24 -20.66
N LEU A 323 -16.80 -12.53 -19.39
CA LEU A 323 -15.81 -13.57 -19.06
C LEU A 323 -16.45 -14.93 -19.36
N ILE A 324 -15.78 -15.77 -20.14
CA ILE A 324 -16.30 -17.07 -20.61
C ILE A 324 -15.96 -18.17 -19.58
N GLY A 325 -14.81 -18.03 -18.93
CA GLY A 325 -14.32 -18.91 -17.86
C GLY A 325 -13.93 -20.30 -18.38
N LYS A 326 -12.89 -20.89 -17.77
CA LYS A 326 -12.51 -22.28 -18.06
C LYS A 326 -13.71 -23.21 -17.78
N ASN A 327 -14.23 -23.84 -18.83
CA ASN A 327 -15.36 -24.78 -18.87
C ASN A 327 -16.77 -24.16 -19.05
N GLY A 328 -16.91 -22.93 -19.56
CA GLY A 328 -18.21 -22.36 -19.93
C GLY A 328 -19.17 -22.13 -18.76
N ARG A 329 -18.64 -22.09 -17.53
CA ARG A 329 -19.39 -21.90 -16.29
C ARG A 329 -18.79 -20.76 -15.50
N LEU A 330 -19.03 -19.52 -15.95
CA LEU A 330 -19.19 -18.29 -15.14
C LEU A 330 -19.22 -17.10 -16.10
N SER A 331 -20.39 -16.78 -16.65
CA SER A 331 -20.61 -15.56 -17.43
C SER A 331 -20.75 -14.36 -16.48
N TYR A 332 -19.70 -13.57 -16.31
CA TYR A 332 -19.80 -12.24 -15.72
C TYR A 332 -19.77 -11.20 -16.83
N SER A 333 -20.83 -10.39 -16.93
CA SER A 333 -20.91 -9.30 -17.91
C SER A 333 -20.69 -7.94 -17.24
N PHE A 334 -19.68 -7.19 -17.67
CA PHE A 334 -19.45 -5.81 -17.22
C PHE A 334 -20.03 -4.83 -18.24
N SER A 335 -21.02 -4.02 -17.87
CA SER A 335 -21.54 -2.96 -18.74
C SER A 335 -20.57 -1.77 -18.79
N LYS A 336 -20.05 -1.46 -19.98
CA LYS A 336 -19.26 -0.28 -20.35
C LYS A 336 -20.03 1.03 -20.12
N LYS A 337 -21.36 0.98 -20.14
CA LYS A 337 -22.23 2.10 -19.75
C LYS A 337 -22.81 1.83 -18.37
N GLN A 338 -22.22 2.42 -17.33
CA GLN A 338 -23.02 2.77 -16.15
C GLN A 338 -23.91 3.94 -16.57
N ARG A 339 -25.18 3.67 -16.88
CA ARG A 339 -26.17 4.73 -17.06
C ARG A 339 -26.43 5.34 -15.69
N PHE A 340 -25.90 6.53 -15.48
CA PHE A 340 -26.30 7.43 -14.41
C PHE A 340 -27.81 7.67 -14.51
N LYS A 341 -28.53 7.41 -13.41
CA LYS A 341 -29.84 7.97 -13.14
C LYS A 341 -29.80 8.63 -11.79
#